data_AF-A0A654TYW4-F1
#
_entry.id   AF-A0A654TYW4-F1
#
_cell.length_a   1.000
_cell.length_b   1.000
_cell.length_c   1.000
_cell.angle_alpha   90.00
_cell.angle_beta   90.00
_cell.angle_gamma   90.00
#
_symmetry.space_group_name_H-M   'P 1'
#
loop_
_entity.id
_entity.type
_entity.pdbx_description
1 polymer ?
#
loop_
_entity_poly.entity_id
_entity_poly.type
_entity_poly.pdbx_seq_one_letter_code
_entity_poly.pdbx_strand_id
1 'polypeptide(L)'
;MAVTVELRDQAALGRVLRGTDVRAILAGHLHYSTNATFVGIPVSVASATCYTQDLTVAAGGTRGRDGAQGCNLVHVYPDTVVHSVIPLGGGETVGTFVSPGQARRKIAESGIFIEPSRRDSLFKHPPMVLTSSAPRSPVD
;
A
#
# COMPACT_ATOMS: atom_id res chain seq x y z
N MET A 1 12.16 -26.94 8.64
CA MET A 1 12.72 -25.73 9.29
C MET A 1 11.72 -24.57 9.43
N ALA A 2 10.68 -24.44 8.60
CA ALA A 2 9.69 -23.35 8.74
C ALA A 2 9.10 -23.17 10.16
N VAL A 3 8.83 -24.29 10.87
CA VAL A 3 8.25 -24.27 12.23
C VAL A 3 9.16 -23.63 13.29
N THR A 4 10.48 -23.55 13.06
CA THR A 4 11.40 -22.98 14.07
C THR A 4 11.32 -21.47 14.16
N VAL A 5 10.73 -20.81 13.16
CA VAL A 5 10.59 -19.36 13.08
C VAL A 5 9.15 -18.88 13.21
N GLU A 6 8.19 -19.78 13.49
CA GLU A 6 6.79 -19.42 13.66
C GLU A 6 6.54 -18.61 14.94
N LEU A 7 5.59 -17.67 14.85
CA LEU A 7 5.10 -16.94 16.02
C LEU A 7 4.33 -17.90 16.94
N ARG A 8 4.68 -17.91 18.23
CA ARG A 8 4.05 -18.75 19.25
C ARG A 8 2.88 -18.01 19.93
N ASP A 9 1.93 -18.78 20.47
CA ASP A 9 0.75 -18.29 21.21
C ASP A 9 -0.03 -17.18 20.48
N GLN A 10 -0.25 -17.37 19.18
CA GLN A 10 -1.00 -16.41 18.37
C GLN A 10 -2.45 -16.25 18.87
N ALA A 11 -3.02 -17.26 19.52
CA ALA A 11 -4.39 -17.22 20.02
C ALA A 11 -4.64 -16.08 21.03
N ALA A 12 -3.67 -15.76 21.90
CA ALA A 12 -3.79 -14.65 22.84
C ALA A 12 -3.92 -13.30 22.12
N LEU A 13 -3.05 -13.04 21.13
CA LEU A 13 -3.14 -11.85 20.29
C LEU A 13 -4.46 -11.82 19.50
N GLY A 14 -4.88 -12.97 18.96
CA GLY A 14 -6.13 -13.09 18.21
C GLY A 14 -7.36 -12.71 19.01
N ARG A 15 -7.39 -13.00 20.31
CA ARG A 15 -8.48 -12.58 21.21
C ARG A 15 -8.54 -11.07 21.39
N VAL A 16 -7.39 -10.38 21.41
CA VAL A 16 -7.32 -8.93 21.55
C VAL A 16 -7.70 -8.22 20.25
N LEU A 17 -7.23 -8.73 19.10
CA LEU A 17 -7.40 -8.04 17.82
C LEU A 17 -8.75 -8.25 17.15
N ARG A 18 -9.46 -9.34 17.45
CA ARG A 18 -10.70 -9.70 16.74
C ARG A 18 -11.76 -8.62 16.91
N GLY A 19 -12.30 -8.15 15.78
CA GLY A 19 -13.39 -7.15 15.76
C GLY A 19 -12.95 -5.72 16.07
N THR A 20 -11.65 -5.48 16.23
CA THR A 20 -11.10 -4.12 16.36
C THR A 20 -11.06 -3.40 15.01
N ASP A 21 -10.70 -2.11 15.02
CA ASP A 21 -10.55 -1.28 13.83
C ASP A 21 -9.18 -1.46 13.14
N VAL A 22 -8.39 -2.47 13.52
CA VAL A 22 -7.11 -2.76 12.87
C VAL A 22 -7.35 -3.15 11.41
N ARG A 23 -6.89 -2.31 10.49
CA ARG A 23 -7.12 -2.47 9.04
C ARG A 23 -6.08 -3.33 8.33
N ALA A 24 -4.88 -3.44 8.89
CA ALA A 24 -3.80 -4.27 8.35
C ALA A 24 -2.74 -4.53 9.44
N ILE A 25 -2.12 -5.72 9.41
CA ILE A 25 -0.93 -6.06 10.19
C ILE A 25 0.27 -6.07 9.24
N LEU A 26 1.22 -5.15 9.45
CA LEU A 26 2.48 -5.10 8.71
C LEU A 26 3.54 -5.91 9.46
N ALA A 27 4.18 -6.85 8.77
CA ALA A 27 5.20 -7.72 9.36
C ALA A 27 6.40 -7.95 8.43
N GLY A 28 7.42 -8.61 8.97
CA GLY A 28 8.65 -9.02 8.28
C GLY A 28 9.03 -10.44 8.68
N HIS A 29 10.30 -10.66 9.06
CA HIS A 29 10.84 -11.92 9.61
C HIS A 29 10.97 -13.08 8.62
N LEU A 30 10.01 -13.28 7.71
CA LEU A 30 10.03 -14.44 6.82
C LEU A 30 11.02 -14.33 5.63
N HIS A 31 11.48 -13.12 5.30
CA HIS A 31 12.40 -12.87 4.18
C HIS A 31 11.86 -13.32 2.80
N TYR A 32 10.54 -13.39 2.65
CA TYR A 32 9.84 -13.50 1.36
C TYR A 32 8.49 -12.81 1.45
N SER A 33 7.97 -12.34 0.32
CA SER A 33 6.65 -11.71 0.26
C SER A 33 5.55 -12.75 0.45
N THR A 34 4.70 -12.54 1.44
CA THR A 34 3.51 -13.35 1.67
C THR A 34 2.41 -12.54 2.36
N ASN A 35 1.17 -12.97 2.19
CA ASN A 35 0.02 -12.33 2.81
C ASN A 35 -1.02 -13.38 3.20
N ALA A 36 -1.77 -13.08 4.25
CA ALA A 36 -2.82 -13.93 4.78
C ALA A 36 -3.87 -13.08 5.51
N THR A 37 -4.79 -13.73 6.23
CA THR A 37 -5.62 -13.05 7.23
C THR A 37 -5.38 -13.65 8.61
N PHE A 38 -5.50 -12.84 9.63
CA PHE A 38 -5.45 -13.25 11.03
C PHE A 38 -6.66 -12.67 11.76
N VAL A 39 -7.54 -13.53 12.26
CA VAL A 39 -8.83 -13.17 12.88
C VAL A 39 -9.70 -12.18 12.07
N GLY A 40 -9.59 -12.23 10.74
CA GLY A 40 -10.29 -11.36 9.79
C GLY A 40 -9.50 -10.13 9.33
N ILE A 41 -8.33 -9.86 9.92
CA ILE A 41 -7.48 -8.72 9.59
C ILE A 41 -6.44 -9.14 8.54
N PRO A 42 -6.25 -8.38 7.43
CA PRO A 42 -5.19 -8.63 6.47
C PRO A 42 -3.80 -8.55 7.09
N VAL A 43 -2.95 -9.55 6.85
CA VAL A 43 -1.52 -9.56 7.21
C VAL A 43 -0.71 -9.46 5.94
N SER A 44 0.18 -8.47 5.87
CA SER A 44 1.13 -8.28 4.76
C SER A 44 2.55 -8.39 5.30
N VAL A 45 3.28 -9.41 4.85
CA VAL A 45 4.69 -9.61 5.17
C VAL A 45 5.54 -9.08 4.02
N ALA A 46 6.34 -8.05 4.30
CA ALA A 46 7.33 -7.59 3.34
C ALA A 46 8.50 -8.59 3.28
N SER A 47 9.09 -8.73 2.09
CA SER A 47 10.37 -9.41 1.93
C SER A 47 11.50 -8.66 2.67
N ALA A 48 12.74 -9.09 2.48
CA ALA A 48 13.92 -8.46 3.09
C ALA A 48 14.79 -7.72 2.07
N THR A 49 15.53 -6.73 2.56
CA THR A 49 16.45 -5.91 1.76
C THR A 49 17.86 -6.50 1.68
N CYS A 50 18.22 -7.42 2.58
CA CYS A 50 19.57 -8.01 2.65
C CYS A 50 19.70 -9.28 1.79
N TYR A 51 18.80 -10.24 1.97
CA TYR A 51 18.71 -11.49 1.20
C TYR A 51 17.30 -12.06 1.33
N THR A 52 16.86 -12.91 0.40
CA THR A 52 15.50 -13.50 0.45
C THR A 52 15.52 -15.03 0.47
N GLN A 53 14.41 -15.64 0.86
CA GLN A 53 14.22 -17.09 0.71
C GLN A 53 13.95 -17.45 -0.75
N ASP A 54 14.56 -18.54 -1.22
CA ASP A 54 14.20 -19.19 -2.47
C ASP A 54 13.04 -20.17 -2.24
N LEU A 55 11.86 -19.84 -2.75
CA LEU A 55 10.65 -20.66 -2.64
C LEU A 55 10.60 -21.82 -3.64
N THR A 56 11.61 -22.00 -4.49
CA THR A 56 11.76 -23.14 -5.40
C THR A 56 12.62 -24.28 -4.82
N VAL A 57 13.09 -24.12 -3.58
CA VAL A 57 13.86 -25.13 -2.85
C VAL A 57 13.03 -26.41 -2.61
N ALA A 58 13.71 -27.55 -2.49
CA ALA A 58 13.07 -28.83 -2.15
C ALA A 58 12.22 -28.72 -0.86
N ALA A 59 11.03 -29.33 -0.89
CA ALA A 59 10.06 -29.24 0.19
C ALA A 59 10.66 -29.63 1.55
N GLY A 60 10.35 -28.84 2.59
CA GLY A 60 10.89 -29.00 3.94
C GLY A 60 12.25 -28.31 4.18
N GLY A 61 12.98 -27.99 3.11
CA GLY A 61 14.23 -27.23 3.13
C GLY A 61 14.06 -25.71 3.22
N THR A 62 15.18 -25.00 3.29
CA THR A 62 15.27 -23.54 3.23
C THR A 62 16.57 -23.15 2.55
N ARG A 63 16.55 -22.10 1.73
CA ARG A 63 17.74 -21.58 1.07
C ARG A 63 17.63 -20.07 0.95
N GLY A 64 18.45 -19.36 1.73
CA GLY A 64 18.67 -17.93 1.50
C GLY A 64 19.39 -17.72 0.17
N ARG A 65 19.04 -16.65 -0.54
CA ARG A 65 19.70 -16.23 -1.78
C ARG A 65 19.88 -14.72 -1.82
N ASP A 66 20.95 -14.31 -2.48
CA ASP A 66 21.17 -12.93 -2.89
C ASP A 66 20.37 -12.67 -4.17
N GLY A 67 19.15 -12.16 -4.01
CA GLY A 67 18.25 -11.85 -5.13
C GLY A 67 16.80 -11.66 -4.69
N ALA A 68 16.03 -10.96 -5.51
CA ALA A 68 14.64 -10.56 -5.25
C ALA A 68 14.40 -9.80 -3.94
N GLN A 69 15.42 -9.09 -3.46
CA GLN A 69 15.25 -8.09 -2.42
C GLN A 69 14.29 -6.98 -2.88
N GLY A 70 13.68 -6.32 -1.90
CA GLY A 70 12.74 -5.24 -2.14
C GLY A 70 12.05 -4.79 -0.86
N CYS A 71 10.96 -4.07 -1.02
CA CYS A 71 10.07 -3.64 0.07
C CYS A 71 8.61 -3.68 -0.39
N ASN A 72 7.68 -3.25 0.46
CA ASN A 72 6.29 -3.05 0.07
C ASN A 72 5.89 -1.58 0.15
N LEU A 73 5.02 -1.15 -0.74
CA LEU A 73 4.27 0.10 -0.66
C LEU A 73 2.84 -0.18 -0.20
N VAL A 74 2.32 0.65 0.69
CA VAL A 74 0.97 0.53 1.26
C VAL A 74 0.13 1.74 0.87
N HIS A 75 -0.95 1.51 0.15
CA HIS A 75 -1.97 2.53 -0.14
C HIS A 75 -3.20 2.29 0.72
N VAL A 76 -3.56 3.28 1.53
CA VAL A 76 -4.77 3.24 2.38
C VAL A 76 -5.86 4.06 1.70
N TYR A 77 -6.82 3.37 1.10
CA TYR A 77 -8.02 3.96 0.51
C TYR A 77 -9.12 4.11 1.57
N PRO A 78 -10.23 4.81 1.27
CA PRO A 78 -11.38 4.86 2.16
C PRO A 78 -11.85 3.47 2.59
N ASP A 79 -11.96 2.55 1.63
CA ASP A 79 -12.66 1.27 1.85
C ASP A 79 -11.74 0.05 1.79
N THR A 80 -10.46 0.23 1.50
CA THR A 80 -9.50 -0.89 1.40
C THR A 80 -8.06 -0.46 1.68
N VAL A 81 -7.19 -1.45 1.90
CA VAL A 81 -5.74 -1.28 2.01
C VAL A 81 -5.08 -2.14 0.93
N VAL A 82 -4.31 -1.51 0.06
CA VAL A 82 -3.55 -2.19 -1.00
C VAL A 82 -2.09 -2.30 -0.59
N HIS A 83 -1.55 -3.51 -0.69
CA HIS A 83 -0.13 -3.80 -0.49
C HIS A 83 0.49 -4.19 -1.84
N SER A 84 1.56 -3.50 -2.23
CA SER A 84 2.26 -3.74 -3.49
C SER A 84 3.71 -4.07 -3.21
N VAL A 85 4.23 -5.16 -3.80
CA VAL A 85 5.65 -5.51 -3.73
C VAL A 85 6.42 -4.58 -4.66
N ILE A 86 7.50 -3.98 -4.16
CA ILE A 86 8.48 -3.18 -4.92
C ILE A 86 9.82 -3.92 -4.89
N PRO A 87 10.14 -4.70 -5.95
CA PRO A 87 11.48 -5.25 -6.14
C PRO A 87 12.52 -4.13 -6.34
N LEU A 88 13.81 -4.45 -6.21
CA LEU A 88 14.86 -3.57 -6.72
C LEU A 88 14.62 -3.26 -8.21
N GLY A 89 14.74 -1.98 -8.57
CA GLY A 89 14.54 -1.53 -9.95
C GLY A 89 15.65 -2.03 -10.88
N GLY A 90 15.30 -2.25 -12.16
CA GLY A 90 16.21 -2.74 -13.19
C GLY A 90 15.52 -3.67 -14.19
N GLY A 91 16.31 -4.44 -14.94
CA GLY A 91 15.84 -5.33 -16.00
C GLY A 91 15.68 -4.64 -17.36
N GLU A 92 15.70 -5.43 -18.42
CA GLU A 92 15.51 -4.93 -19.78
C GLU A 92 14.08 -4.42 -19.98
N THR A 93 13.94 -3.32 -20.71
CA THR A 93 12.61 -2.78 -21.01
C THR A 93 11.85 -3.75 -21.92
N VAL A 94 10.65 -4.12 -21.50
CA VAL A 94 9.70 -4.90 -22.30
C VAL A 94 8.49 -4.00 -22.63
N GLY A 95 8.17 -3.85 -23.92
CA GLY A 95 7.13 -2.94 -24.39
C GLY A 95 7.58 -1.47 -24.45
N THR A 96 6.62 -0.53 -24.42
CA THR A 96 6.92 0.90 -24.53
C THR A 96 6.95 1.55 -23.15
N PHE A 97 8.06 2.20 -22.81
CA PHE A 97 8.12 3.10 -21.65
C PHE A 97 7.15 4.28 -21.85
N VAL A 98 6.28 4.50 -20.86
CA VAL A 98 5.34 5.63 -20.84
C VAL A 98 5.77 6.60 -19.75
N SER A 99 6.22 7.79 -20.14
CA SER A 99 6.59 8.84 -19.19
C SER A 99 5.38 9.39 -18.44
N PRO A 100 5.57 10.07 -17.29
CA PRO A 100 4.46 10.68 -16.55
C PRO A 100 3.62 11.65 -17.40
N GLY A 101 4.24 12.42 -18.28
CA GLY A 101 3.53 13.34 -19.18
C GLY A 101 2.69 12.61 -20.24
N GLN A 102 3.24 11.53 -20.81
CA GLN A 102 2.51 10.68 -21.77
C GLN A 102 1.34 9.96 -21.09
N ALA A 103 1.52 9.46 -19.87
CA ALA A 103 0.46 8.80 -19.11
C ALA A 103 -0.71 9.76 -18.82
N ARG A 104 -0.41 10.98 -18.32
CA ARG A 104 -1.44 12.02 -18.09
C ARG A 104 -2.24 12.32 -19.35
N ARG A 105 -1.55 12.46 -20.48
CA ARG A 105 -2.20 12.71 -21.78
C ARG A 105 -3.09 11.53 -22.20
N LYS A 106 -2.59 10.30 -22.14
CA LYS A 106 -3.34 9.08 -22.51
C LYS A 106 -4.60 8.88 -21.66
N ILE A 107 -4.52 9.16 -20.37
CA ILE A 107 -5.67 9.10 -19.45
C ILE A 107 -6.75 10.10 -19.89
N ALA A 108 -6.36 11.35 -20.16
CA ALA A 108 -7.27 12.39 -20.63
C ALA A 108 -7.88 12.07 -22.01
N GLU A 109 -7.07 11.59 -22.96
CA GLU A 109 -7.51 11.14 -24.29
C GLU A 109 -8.51 9.98 -24.22
N SER A 110 -8.45 9.17 -23.15
CA SER A 110 -9.39 8.06 -22.91
C SER A 110 -10.68 8.51 -22.21
N GLY A 111 -10.85 9.80 -21.91
CA GLY A 111 -12.03 10.33 -21.21
C GLY A 111 -12.11 9.93 -19.73
N ILE A 112 -11.00 9.55 -19.11
CA ILE A 112 -10.92 9.11 -17.71
C ILE A 112 -10.20 10.17 -16.88
N PHE A 113 -10.56 10.29 -15.61
CA PHE A 113 -9.80 11.03 -14.60
C PHE A 113 -9.71 10.24 -13.30
N ILE A 114 -8.70 10.54 -12.48
CA ILE A 114 -8.49 9.91 -11.17
C ILE A 114 -8.84 10.94 -10.12
N GLU A 115 -9.85 10.64 -9.29
CA GLU A 115 -10.27 11.51 -8.19
C GLU A 115 -9.10 11.79 -7.23
N PRO A 116 -8.97 13.04 -6.74
CA PRO A 116 -7.88 13.40 -5.84
C PRO A 116 -8.05 12.74 -4.47
N SER A 117 -6.93 12.62 -3.75
CA SER A 117 -6.96 12.11 -2.38
C SER A 117 -7.78 13.02 -1.47
N ARG A 118 -8.56 12.43 -0.55
CA ARG A 118 -9.27 13.18 0.52
C ARG A 118 -8.33 13.99 1.42
N ARG A 119 -7.03 13.70 1.41
CA ARG A 119 -6.01 14.40 2.19
C ARG A 119 -5.21 15.41 1.36
N ASP A 120 -5.56 15.63 0.10
CA ASP A 120 -4.95 16.69 -0.70
C ASP A 120 -5.26 18.07 -0.09
N SER A 121 -4.22 18.89 0.06
CA SER A 121 -4.31 20.21 0.71
C SER A 121 -5.23 21.19 -0.01
N LEU A 122 -5.49 20.99 -1.30
CA LEU A 122 -6.38 21.86 -2.09
C LEU A 122 -7.86 21.72 -1.68
N PHE A 123 -8.25 20.65 -1.00
CA PHE A 123 -9.61 20.40 -0.53
C PHE A 123 -9.79 20.57 0.99
N LYS A 124 -8.76 21.07 1.70
CA LYS A 124 -8.84 21.32 3.16
C LYS A 124 -9.64 22.56 3.55
N HIS A 125 -9.86 23.50 2.63
CA HIS A 125 -10.68 24.68 2.88
C HIS A 125 -11.81 24.72 1.84
N PRO A 126 -13.09 24.80 2.25
CA PRO A 126 -14.13 25.17 1.30
C PRO A 126 -13.74 26.52 0.67
N PRO A 127 -14.05 26.77 -0.62
CA PRO A 127 -13.77 28.07 -1.22
C PRO A 127 -14.36 29.15 -0.32
N MET A 128 -13.51 30.07 0.15
CA MET A 128 -13.93 31.22 0.92
C MET A 128 -14.93 32.00 0.05
N VAL A 129 -16.21 31.92 0.40
CA VAL A 129 -17.24 32.73 -0.22
C VAL A 129 -16.97 34.17 0.23
N LEU A 130 -16.32 34.96 -0.61
CA LEU A 130 -16.27 36.41 -0.46
C LEU A 130 -17.68 36.93 -0.74
N THR A 131 -18.54 36.91 0.28
CA THR A 131 -19.77 37.69 0.23
C THR A 131 -19.37 39.15 0.25
N SER A 132 -19.52 39.84 -0.88
CA SER A 132 -19.41 41.30 -0.92
C SER A 132 -20.49 41.88 -0.01
N SER A 133 -20.10 42.28 1.19
CA SER A 133 -20.92 43.15 2.04
C SER A 133 -20.76 44.58 1.53
N ALA A 134 -21.38 44.88 0.39
CA ALA A 134 -21.60 46.27 0.02
C ALA A 134 -22.56 46.88 1.06
N PRO A 135 -22.22 48.02 1.69
CA PRO A 135 -23.16 48.73 2.55
C PRO A 135 -24.37 49.14 1.71
N ARG A 136 -25.57 48.73 2.12
CA ARG A 136 -26.80 49.30 1.56
C ARG A 136 -26.90 50.74 2.07
N SER A 137 -26.77 51.70 1.17
CA SER A 137 -27.15 53.09 1.42
C SER A 137 -28.63 53.14 1.82
N PRO A 138 -29.00 53.88 2.88
CA PRO A 138 -30.41 54.13 3.15
C PRO A 138 -30.98 54.99 2.03
N VAL A 139 -32.15 54.59 1.53
CA VAL A 139 -33.04 55.47 0.77
C VAL A 139 -33.94 56.14 1.80
N ASP A 140 -33.96 57.47 1.74
CA ASP A 140 -34.71 58.49 2.50
C ASP A 140 -34.32 58.75 3.97
#